data_AF-A0A358U596-F1
#
_entry.id   AF-A0A358U596-F1
#
_cell.length_a   1.000
_cell.length_b   1.000
_cell.length_c   1.000
_cell.angle_alpha   90.00
_cell.angle_beta   90.00
_cell.angle_gamma   90.00
#
_symmetry.space_group_name_H-M   'P 1'
#
loop_
_entity.id
_entity.type
_entity.pdbx_description
1 polymer ?
#
loop_
_entity_poly.entity_id
_entity_poly.type
_entity_poly.pdbx_seq_one_letter_code
_entity_poly.pdbx_strand_id
1 'polypeptide(L)'
;MSPVKTTMKAILVNLTNEQKALIDNLMLVFCTAIRYSFKRQLEGQVIGDLEKVVAHNYNLNIRQAKDAVESARQTIASQHELVKLNRENYSKKVEELVKVLRNPKLSEKKVKALQSKLAKRQRNLDYWTTFLLSKTFPPVTFGTKALFLRRCKGLITKQEWQDRRNNRLYSRGDKSKGGNPNLRIVVKEGSSFLEISTLEKTKTNRAIKVLMPIYLPQKLSKKTGKVNGIHYRKL
;
A
#
# COMPACT_ATOMS: atom_id res chain seq x y z
N MET A 1 4.00 -15.71 -28.48
CA MET A 1 4.76 -14.74 -27.66
C MET A 1 4.18 -14.72 -26.25
N SER A 2 5.02 -14.89 -25.23
CA SER A 2 4.57 -14.71 -23.84
C SER A 2 4.27 -13.22 -23.59
N PRO A 3 3.12 -12.84 -23.02
CA PRO A 3 2.80 -11.45 -22.79
C PRO A 3 3.82 -10.82 -21.83
N VAL A 4 4.46 -9.74 -22.28
CA VAL A 4 5.40 -8.95 -21.46
C VAL A 4 4.59 -8.23 -20.38
N LYS A 5 4.96 -8.45 -19.11
CA LYS A 5 4.39 -7.70 -17.98
C LYS A 5 5.09 -6.36 -17.88
N THR A 6 4.36 -5.27 -18.10
CA THR A 6 4.87 -3.91 -17.95
C THR A 6 4.14 -3.19 -16.82
N THR A 7 4.90 -2.46 -16.01
CA THR A 7 4.34 -1.52 -15.03
C THR A 7 4.42 -0.11 -15.60
N MET A 8 3.30 0.61 -15.59
CA MET A 8 3.20 1.98 -16.09
C MET A 8 2.50 2.83 -15.03
N LYS A 9 2.99 4.06 -14.84
CA LYS A 9 2.30 5.07 -14.04
C LYS A 9 1.38 5.86 -14.97
N ALA A 10 0.12 6.01 -14.60
CA ALA A 10 -0.85 6.85 -15.30
C ALA A 10 -1.26 8.02 -14.38
N ILE A 11 -1.72 9.11 -14.99
CA ILE A 11 -2.23 10.28 -14.27
C ILE A 11 -3.71 10.43 -14.63
N LEU A 12 -4.58 10.56 -13.64
CA LEU A 12 -5.97 10.97 -13.86
C LEU A 12 -5.98 12.45 -14.26
N VAL A 13 -6.61 12.77 -15.38
CA VAL A 13 -6.63 14.13 -15.94
C VAL A 13 -8.06 14.57 -16.20
N ASN A 14 -8.31 15.89 -16.14
CA ASN A 14 -9.59 16.51 -16.50
C ASN A 14 -10.81 15.85 -15.80
N LEU A 15 -10.66 15.50 -14.51
CA LEU A 15 -11.77 14.93 -13.74
C LEU A 15 -12.82 16.01 -13.44
N THR A 16 -14.10 15.67 -13.61
CA THR A 16 -15.19 16.50 -13.11
C THR A 16 -15.27 16.42 -11.58
N ASN A 17 -16.00 17.34 -10.96
CA ASN A 17 -16.20 17.33 -9.51
C ASN A 17 -16.93 16.06 -9.05
N GLU A 18 -17.90 15.58 -9.84
CA GLU A 18 -18.65 14.35 -9.57
C GLU A 18 -17.74 13.12 -9.66
N GLN A 19 -16.87 13.06 -10.69
CA GLN A 19 -15.90 11.99 -10.85
C GLN A 19 -14.90 11.94 -9.69
N LYS A 20 -14.41 13.11 -9.26
CA LYS A 20 -13.52 13.22 -8.11
C LYS A 20 -14.21 12.75 -6.83
N ALA A 21 -15.41 13.25 -6.54
CA ALA A 21 -16.19 12.85 -5.37
C ALA A 21 -16.47 11.35 -5.35
N LEU A 22 -16.79 10.77 -6.51
CA LEU A 22 -16.99 9.33 -6.66
C LEU A 22 -15.73 8.53 -6.32
N ILE A 23 -14.57 8.92 -6.86
CA ILE A 23 -13.30 8.25 -6.58
C ILE A 23 -12.93 8.39 -5.10
N ASP A 24 -13.08 9.58 -4.53
CA ASP A 24 -12.79 9.85 -3.12
C ASP A 24 -13.66 8.98 -2.21
N ASN A 25 -14.96 8.86 -2.50
CA ASN A 25 -15.86 7.98 -1.76
C ASN A 25 -15.47 6.49 -1.92
N LEU A 26 -15.15 6.05 -3.14
CA LEU A 26 -14.72 4.67 -3.38
C LEU A 26 -13.42 4.33 -2.63
N MET A 27 -12.43 5.24 -2.63
CA MET A 27 -11.19 5.06 -1.87
C MET A 27 -11.43 5.10 -0.36
N LEU A 28 -12.33 5.96 0.13
CA LEU A 28 -12.74 6.01 1.53
C LEU A 28 -13.32 4.68 2.00
N VAL A 29 -14.30 4.15 1.26
CA VAL A 29 -14.96 2.87 1.58
C VAL A 29 -13.96 1.73 1.50
N PHE A 30 -13.17 1.64 0.43
CA PHE A 30 -12.17 0.59 0.24
C PHE A 30 -11.09 0.61 1.33
N CYS A 31 -10.52 1.78 1.65
CA CYS A 31 -9.52 1.90 2.71
C CYS A 31 -10.10 1.60 4.10
N THR A 32 -11.38 1.89 4.33
CA THR A 32 -12.07 1.53 5.57
C THR A 32 -12.25 0.03 5.67
N ALA A 33 -12.68 -0.63 4.59
CA ALA A 33 -12.75 -2.08 4.50
C ALA A 33 -11.40 -2.74 4.80
N ILE A 34 -10.29 -2.24 4.25
CA ILE A 34 -8.93 -2.75 4.57
C ILE A 34 -8.66 -2.71 6.07
N ARG A 35 -8.93 -1.56 6.73
CA ARG A 35 -8.65 -1.40 8.17
C ARG A 35 -9.51 -2.33 9.01
N TYR A 36 -10.78 -2.48 8.65
CA TYR A 36 -11.68 -3.43 9.27
C TYR A 36 -11.15 -4.86 9.12
N SER A 37 -10.85 -5.29 7.90
CA SER A 37 -10.30 -6.61 7.61
C SER A 37 -8.99 -6.88 8.33
N PHE A 38 -8.12 -5.88 8.45
CA PHE A 38 -6.87 -5.98 9.20
C PHE A 38 -7.12 -6.32 10.66
N LYS A 39 -8.02 -5.59 11.33
CA LYS A 39 -8.39 -5.87 12.73
C LYS A 39 -8.99 -7.27 12.88
N ARG A 40 -9.91 -7.64 11.98
CA ARG A 40 -10.58 -8.95 12.00
C ARG A 40 -9.63 -10.13 11.80
N GLN A 41 -8.65 -10.00 10.92
CA GLN A 41 -7.65 -11.04 10.71
C GLN A 41 -6.74 -11.21 11.95
N LEU A 42 -6.42 -10.13 12.65
CA LEU A 42 -5.68 -10.20 13.92
C LEU A 42 -6.48 -10.89 15.04
N GLU A 43 -7.80 -10.82 14.98
CA GLU A 43 -8.71 -11.53 15.89
C GLU A 43 -8.95 -12.99 15.44
N GLY A 44 -8.27 -13.47 14.40
CA GLY A 44 -8.36 -14.87 13.94
C GLY A 44 -9.56 -15.19 13.04
N GLN A 45 -10.28 -14.19 12.52
CA GLN A 45 -11.41 -14.47 11.62
C GLN A 45 -10.96 -15.14 10.30
N VAL A 46 -11.75 -16.13 9.86
CA VAL A 46 -11.52 -16.87 8.61
C VAL A 46 -11.70 -15.94 7.41
N ILE A 47 -10.73 -15.95 6.51
CA ILE A 47 -10.67 -15.04 5.35
C ILE A 47 -11.90 -15.16 4.44
N GLY A 48 -12.33 -16.38 4.11
CA GLY A 48 -13.44 -16.60 3.17
C GLY A 48 -14.77 -16.02 3.66
N ASP A 49 -15.06 -16.11 4.96
CA ASP A 49 -16.27 -15.52 5.54
C ASP A 49 -16.12 -14.01 5.70
N LEU A 50 -14.93 -13.55 6.08
CA LEU A 50 -14.60 -12.13 6.18
C LEU A 50 -14.80 -11.41 4.84
N GLU A 51 -14.47 -12.04 3.70
CA GLU A 51 -14.72 -11.46 2.36
C GLU A 51 -16.21 -11.17 2.11
N LYS A 52 -17.10 -12.09 2.51
CA LYS A 52 -18.56 -11.91 2.37
C LYS A 52 -19.08 -10.82 3.30
N VAL A 53 -18.63 -10.82 4.56
CA VAL A 53 -18.98 -9.79 5.55
C VAL A 53 -18.52 -8.41 5.09
N VAL A 54 -17.29 -8.30 4.55
CA VAL A 54 -16.75 -7.04 4.02
C VAL A 54 -17.53 -6.58 2.79
N ALA A 55 -17.87 -7.50 1.87
CA ALA A 55 -18.69 -7.16 0.71
C ALA A 55 -20.03 -6.57 1.12
N HIS A 56 -20.71 -7.20 2.08
CA HIS A 56 -21.98 -6.74 2.61
C HIS A 56 -21.86 -5.39 3.33
N ASN A 57 -21.00 -5.29 4.36
CA ASN A 57 -20.92 -4.14 5.24
C ASN A 57 -20.46 -2.85 4.54
N TYR A 58 -19.70 -2.97 3.46
CA TYR A 58 -19.14 -1.84 2.73
C TYR A 58 -19.76 -1.68 1.34
N ASN A 59 -20.81 -2.43 1.02
CA ASN A 59 -21.43 -2.49 -0.31
C ASN A 59 -20.41 -2.66 -1.46
N LEU A 60 -19.33 -3.40 -1.20
CA LEU A 60 -18.30 -3.69 -2.19
C LEU A 60 -18.74 -4.89 -3.02
N ASN A 61 -18.42 -4.88 -4.32
CA ASN A 61 -18.53 -6.12 -5.07
C ASN A 61 -17.53 -7.15 -4.51
N ILE A 62 -17.82 -8.44 -4.67
CA ILE A 62 -17.03 -9.50 -4.03
C ILE A 62 -15.54 -9.45 -4.40
N ARG A 63 -15.17 -8.98 -5.59
CA ARG A 63 -13.76 -8.84 -5.98
C ARG A 63 -13.08 -7.68 -5.26
N GLN A 64 -13.75 -6.54 -5.14
CA GLN A 64 -13.24 -5.42 -4.33
C GLN A 64 -13.08 -5.83 -2.87
N ALA A 65 -14.03 -6.56 -2.30
CA ALA A 65 -13.94 -7.07 -0.94
C ALA A 65 -12.75 -8.02 -0.76
N LYS A 66 -12.58 -8.99 -1.68
CA LYS A 66 -11.41 -9.87 -1.74
C LYS A 66 -10.09 -9.10 -1.78
N ASP A 67 -10.02 -8.03 -2.57
CA ASP A 67 -8.81 -7.22 -2.68
C ASP A 67 -8.54 -6.35 -1.44
N ALA A 68 -9.59 -5.89 -0.75
CA ALA A 68 -9.44 -5.22 0.54
C ALA A 68 -8.92 -6.18 1.63
N VAL A 69 -9.50 -7.38 1.72
CA VAL A 69 -9.08 -8.43 2.65
C VAL A 69 -7.65 -8.90 2.36
N GLU A 70 -7.31 -9.09 1.08
CA GLU A 70 -5.94 -9.42 0.68
C GLU A 70 -4.96 -8.29 1.02
N SER A 71 -5.33 -7.02 0.82
CA SER A 71 -4.46 -5.90 1.17
C SER A 71 -4.18 -5.84 2.67
N ALA A 72 -5.18 -6.17 3.50
CA ALA A 72 -5.00 -6.32 4.94
C ALA A 72 -4.05 -7.47 5.28
N ARG A 73 -4.22 -8.64 4.66
CA ARG A 73 -3.36 -9.82 4.83
C ARG A 73 -1.90 -9.52 4.46
N GLN A 74 -1.69 -8.87 3.32
CA GLN A 74 -0.36 -8.44 2.86
C GLN A 74 0.28 -7.43 3.81
N THR A 75 -0.52 -6.54 4.41
CA THR A 75 -0.03 -5.59 5.41
C THR A 75 0.47 -6.34 6.66
N ILE A 76 -0.29 -7.32 7.16
CA ILE A 76 0.09 -8.18 8.30
C ILE A 76 1.38 -8.95 7.98
N ALA A 77 1.42 -9.64 6.83
CA ALA A 77 2.60 -10.38 6.40
C ALA A 77 3.84 -9.48 6.31
N SER A 78 3.68 -8.29 5.72
CA SER A 78 4.74 -7.29 5.64
C SER A 78 5.24 -6.84 7.00
N GLN A 79 4.38 -6.71 8.01
CA GLN A 79 4.83 -6.33 9.36
C GLN A 79 5.69 -7.41 10.01
N HIS A 80 5.34 -8.68 9.86
CA HIS A 80 6.17 -9.77 10.37
C HIS A 80 7.54 -9.82 9.70
N GLU A 81 7.61 -9.60 8.38
CA GLU A 81 8.88 -9.52 7.67
C GLU A 81 9.71 -8.29 8.11
N LEU A 82 9.06 -7.15 8.36
CA LEU A 82 9.74 -5.97 8.89
C LEU A 82 10.34 -6.21 10.28
N VAL A 83 9.68 -6.98 11.15
CA VAL A 83 10.24 -7.35 12.47
C VAL A 83 11.55 -8.12 12.30
N LYS A 84 11.56 -9.15 11.42
CA LYS A 84 12.76 -9.94 11.13
C LYS A 84 13.90 -9.06 10.61
N LEU A 85 13.61 -8.25 9.60
CA LEU A 85 14.59 -7.37 8.96
C LEU A 85 15.16 -6.35 9.96
N ASN A 86 14.32 -5.74 10.80
CA ASN A 86 14.79 -4.78 11.79
C ASN A 86 15.65 -5.44 12.86
N ARG A 87 15.25 -6.60 13.38
CA ARG A 87 16.06 -7.36 14.35
C ARG A 87 17.43 -7.67 13.77
N GLU A 88 17.51 -8.19 12.55
CA GLU A 88 18.78 -8.50 11.88
C GLU A 88 19.64 -7.25 11.69
N ASN A 89 19.05 -6.16 11.21
CA ASN A 89 19.75 -4.89 11.04
C ASN A 89 20.33 -4.35 12.36
N TYR A 90 19.58 -4.46 13.47
CA TYR A 90 20.08 -4.03 14.78
C TYR A 90 21.12 -4.98 15.35
N SER A 91 21.04 -6.29 15.10
CA SER A 91 22.08 -7.27 15.47
C SER A 91 23.42 -6.89 14.82
N LYS A 92 23.43 -6.72 13.50
CA LYS A 92 24.61 -6.29 12.73
C LYS A 92 25.19 -4.99 13.27
N LYS A 93 24.33 -3.98 13.53
CA LYS A 93 24.75 -2.70 14.11
C LYS A 93 25.33 -2.82 15.53
N VAL A 94 24.86 -3.76 16.35
CA VAL A 94 25.41 -4.03 17.68
C VAL A 94 26.78 -4.69 17.52
N GLU A 95 26.88 -5.75 16.73
CA GLU A 95 28.11 -6.49 16.47
C GLU A 95 29.24 -5.60 15.92
N GLU A 96 28.95 -4.78 14.91
CA GLU A 96 29.91 -3.81 14.36
C GLU A 96 30.42 -2.85 15.43
N LEU A 97 29.54 -2.37 16.30
CA LEU A 97 29.90 -1.37 17.29
C LEU A 97 30.69 -1.99 18.45
N VAL A 98 30.38 -3.23 18.82
CA VAL A 98 31.20 -4.03 19.75
C VAL A 98 32.60 -4.25 19.16
N LYS A 99 32.74 -4.56 17.87
CA LYS A 99 34.04 -4.67 17.20
C LYS A 99 34.83 -3.37 17.27
N VAL A 100 34.20 -2.22 17.02
CA VAL A 100 34.87 -0.91 17.13
C VAL A 100 35.34 -0.63 18.55
N LEU A 101 34.52 -0.94 19.57
CA LEU A 101 34.85 -0.72 20.99
C LEU A 101 36.05 -1.55 21.48
N ARG A 102 36.44 -2.63 20.79
CA ARG A 102 37.62 -3.43 21.13
C ARG A 102 38.95 -2.75 20.78
N ASN A 103 38.93 -1.64 20.03
CA ASN A 103 40.16 -0.94 19.64
C ASN A 103 40.76 -0.19 20.85
N PRO A 104 41.98 -0.56 21.31
CA PRO A 104 42.61 0.06 22.48
C PRO A 104 43.04 1.51 22.26
N LYS A 105 43.13 1.98 20.99
CA LYS A 105 43.56 3.34 20.64
C LYS A 105 42.45 4.39 20.77
N LEU A 106 41.29 4.04 21.32
CA LEU A 106 40.15 4.94 21.45
C LEU A 106 40.32 5.86 22.67
N SER A 107 40.04 7.16 22.49
CA SER A 107 39.98 8.08 23.61
C SER A 107 38.78 7.79 24.52
N GLU A 108 38.91 8.06 25.81
CA GLU A 108 37.85 7.84 26.81
C GLU A 108 36.52 8.48 26.44
N LYS A 109 36.56 9.74 25.96
CA LYS A 109 35.37 10.46 25.47
C LYS A 109 34.66 9.70 24.35
N LYS A 110 35.43 9.12 23.42
CA LYS A 110 34.90 8.34 22.29
C LYS A 110 34.34 6.99 22.76
N VAL A 111 35.01 6.33 23.70
CA VAL A 111 34.50 5.09 24.34
C VAL A 111 33.15 5.34 24.99
N LYS A 112 33.02 6.39 25.82
CA LYS A 112 31.76 6.75 26.50
C LYS A 112 30.62 7.00 25.50
N ALA A 113 30.89 7.75 24.43
CA ALA A 113 29.91 8.03 23.39
C ALA A 113 29.48 6.74 22.64
N LEU A 114 30.43 5.86 22.33
CA LEU A 114 30.15 4.57 21.68
C LEU A 114 29.37 3.63 22.61
N GLN A 115 29.68 3.57 23.91
CA GLN A 115 28.91 2.79 24.89
C GLN A 115 27.46 3.26 24.99
N SER A 116 27.22 4.59 25.03
CA SER A 116 25.85 5.13 25.00
C SER A 116 25.11 4.77 23.71
N LYS A 117 25.81 4.79 22.57
CA LYS A 117 25.27 4.36 21.28
C LYS A 117 24.99 2.85 21.24
N LEU A 118 25.85 2.03 21.86
CA LEU A 118 25.68 0.59 22.02
C LEU A 118 24.41 0.31 22.82
N ALA A 119 24.27 0.92 24.00
CA ALA A 119 23.11 0.74 24.86
C ALA A 119 21.81 1.09 24.13
N LYS A 120 21.78 2.18 23.35
CA LYS A 120 20.62 2.53 22.51
C LYS A 120 20.32 1.48 21.44
N ARG A 121 21.35 0.93 20.78
CA ARG A 121 21.18 -0.11 19.76
C ARG A 121 20.73 -1.44 20.36
N GLN A 122 21.24 -1.79 21.54
CA GLN A 122 20.83 -2.98 22.28
C GLN A 122 19.36 -2.89 22.66
N ARG A 123 18.90 -1.77 23.25
CA ARG A 123 17.47 -1.56 23.53
C ARG A 123 16.57 -1.72 22.30
N ASN A 124 17.02 -1.26 21.14
CA ASN A 124 16.27 -1.46 19.89
C ASN A 124 16.29 -2.92 19.45
N LEU A 125 17.43 -3.62 19.56
CA LEU A 125 17.52 -5.05 19.27
C LEU A 125 16.58 -5.86 20.16
N ASP A 126 16.58 -5.57 21.46
CA ASP A 126 15.73 -6.23 22.45
C ASP A 126 14.25 -5.97 22.13
N TYR A 127 13.89 -4.71 21.84
CA TYR A 127 12.55 -4.33 21.40
C TYR A 127 12.06 -5.18 20.22
N TRP A 128 12.83 -5.30 19.14
CA TRP A 128 12.44 -6.12 17.98
C TRP A 128 12.43 -7.62 18.28
N THR A 129 13.34 -8.07 19.16
CA THR A 129 13.41 -9.48 19.58
C THR A 129 12.17 -9.89 20.35
N THR A 130 11.60 -9.02 21.20
CA THR A 130 10.33 -9.28 21.91
C THR A 130 9.18 -9.60 20.96
N PHE A 131 9.04 -8.86 19.86
CA PHE A 131 7.99 -9.12 18.86
C PHE A 131 8.24 -10.42 18.09
N LEU A 132 9.50 -10.71 17.76
CA LEU A 132 9.86 -11.94 17.06
C LEU A 132 9.54 -13.17 17.92
N LEU A 133 9.91 -13.15 19.21
CA LEU A 133 9.66 -14.24 20.16
C LEU A 133 8.17 -14.45 20.41
N SER A 134 7.41 -13.37 20.60
CA SER A 134 5.96 -13.44 20.79
C SER A 134 5.18 -13.69 19.50
N LYS A 135 5.84 -13.78 18.34
CA LYS A 135 5.22 -13.89 17.01
C LYS A 135 4.21 -12.77 16.74
N THR A 136 4.48 -11.56 17.22
CA THR A 136 3.66 -10.36 17.01
C THR A 136 4.45 -9.29 16.25
N PHE A 137 3.88 -8.10 16.12
CA PHE A 137 4.55 -6.94 15.55
C PHE A 137 4.04 -5.64 16.19
N PRO A 138 4.80 -4.53 16.10
CA PRO A 138 4.38 -3.25 16.64
C PRO A 138 3.07 -2.73 16.02
N PRO A 139 2.27 -1.93 16.75
CA PRO A 139 1.02 -1.38 16.23
C PRO A 139 1.18 -0.65 14.89
N VAL A 140 0.28 -0.94 13.95
CA VAL A 140 0.28 -0.35 12.60
C VAL A 140 -0.52 0.95 12.58
N THR A 141 0.09 2.00 12.05
CA THR A 141 -0.58 3.29 11.80
C THR A 141 -0.90 3.46 10.32
N PHE A 142 -2.18 3.46 9.97
CA PHE A 142 -2.64 3.82 8.62
C PHE A 142 -2.54 5.35 8.42
N GLY A 143 -2.09 5.79 7.24
CA GLY A 143 -1.88 7.22 6.95
C GLY A 143 -0.51 7.77 7.33
N THR A 144 0.46 6.89 7.60
CA THR A 144 1.85 7.17 8.04
C THR A 144 1.98 7.61 9.50
N LYS A 145 3.02 7.08 10.17
CA LYS A 145 3.37 7.45 11.55
C LYS A 145 3.72 8.94 11.68
N ALA A 146 4.41 9.50 10.70
CA ALA A 146 4.81 10.91 10.71
C ALA A 146 3.59 11.85 10.75
N LEU A 147 2.58 11.60 9.90
CA LEU A 147 1.36 12.42 9.91
C LEU A 147 0.51 12.17 11.14
N PHE A 148 0.44 10.94 11.65
CA PHE A 148 -0.24 10.68 12.92
C PHE A 148 0.38 11.48 14.08
N LEU A 149 1.72 11.52 14.19
CA LEU A 149 2.40 12.34 15.19
C LEU A 149 2.14 13.84 15.02
N ARG A 150 2.12 14.33 13.77
CA ARG A 150 1.73 15.73 13.48
C ARG A 150 0.29 16.01 13.91
N ARG A 151 -0.63 15.07 13.67
CA ARG A 151 -2.04 15.18 14.09
C ARG A 151 -2.17 15.22 15.61
N CYS A 152 -1.43 14.39 16.35
CA CYS A 152 -1.41 14.41 17.81
C CYS A 152 -0.91 15.74 18.39
N LYS A 153 -0.04 16.44 17.66
CA LYS A 153 0.49 17.77 18.01
C LYS A 153 -0.40 18.93 17.56
N GLY A 154 -1.55 18.67 16.94
CA GLY A 154 -2.42 19.71 16.40
C GLY A 154 -1.89 20.43 15.15
N LEU A 155 -0.84 19.91 14.50
CA LEU A 155 -0.16 20.55 13.36
C LEU A 155 -0.85 20.27 12.01
N ILE A 156 -1.84 19.39 11.99
CA ILE A 156 -2.69 19.09 10.84
C ILE A 156 -4.10 18.81 11.33
N THR A 157 -5.08 19.06 10.46
CA THR A 157 -6.49 18.79 10.69
C THR A 157 -6.79 17.28 10.69
N LYS A 158 -7.97 16.92 11.20
CA LYS A 158 -8.49 15.55 11.10
C LYS A 158 -8.70 15.14 9.64
N GLN A 159 -9.18 16.06 8.80
CA GLN A 159 -9.47 15.81 7.39
C GLN A 159 -8.20 15.48 6.62
N GLU A 160 -7.14 16.30 6.76
CA GLU A 160 -5.86 16.05 6.09
C GLU A 160 -5.26 14.67 6.43
N TRP A 161 -5.40 14.23 7.69
CA TRP A 161 -4.98 12.88 8.08
C TRP A 161 -5.87 11.80 7.47
N GLN A 162 -7.19 12.02 7.44
CA GLN A 162 -8.14 11.09 6.83
C GLN A 162 -7.92 10.96 5.33
N ASP A 163 -7.69 12.05 4.61
CA ASP A 163 -7.41 12.06 3.17
C ASP A 163 -6.20 11.19 2.86
N ARG A 164 -5.09 11.38 3.59
CA ARG A 164 -3.90 10.55 3.40
C ARG A 164 -4.13 9.08 3.70
N ARG A 165 -5.01 8.78 4.66
CA ARG A 165 -5.35 7.42 5.10
C ARG A 165 -6.32 6.73 4.13
N ASN A 166 -7.01 7.49 3.30
CA ASN A 166 -8.11 7.06 2.43
C ASN A 166 -7.85 7.39 0.96
N ASN A 167 -6.59 7.44 0.53
CA ASN A 167 -6.21 7.87 -0.83
C ASN A 167 -5.78 6.70 -1.73
N ARG A 168 -6.32 5.50 -1.52
CA ARG A 168 -5.91 4.32 -2.28
C ARG A 168 -7.10 3.45 -2.66
N LEU A 169 -7.06 3.00 -3.90
CA LEU A 169 -7.85 1.89 -4.41
C LEU A 169 -6.88 0.94 -5.13
N TYR A 170 -7.16 -0.36 -5.04
CA TYR A 170 -6.39 -1.38 -5.72
C TYR A 170 -7.33 -2.51 -6.15
N SER A 171 -7.03 -3.12 -7.29
CA SER A 171 -7.74 -4.31 -7.76
C SER A 171 -6.79 -5.26 -8.45
N ARG A 172 -6.98 -6.56 -8.22
CA ARG A 172 -6.21 -7.62 -8.91
C ARG A 172 -6.86 -7.99 -10.24
N GLY A 173 -6.01 -8.38 -11.19
CA GLY A 173 -6.46 -9.04 -12.42
C GLY A 173 -6.75 -10.52 -12.17
N ASP A 174 -7.75 -11.04 -12.89
CA ASP A 174 -8.13 -12.45 -12.90
C ASP A 174 -8.04 -12.97 -14.34
N LYS A 175 -7.13 -13.92 -14.58
CA LYS A 175 -6.90 -14.50 -15.91
C LYS A 175 -8.17 -15.15 -16.46
N SER A 176 -8.97 -15.79 -15.60
CA SER A 176 -10.23 -16.43 -16.00
C SER A 176 -11.31 -15.43 -16.44
N LYS A 177 -11.13 -14.14 -16.14
CA LYS A 177 -12.05 -13.05 -16.46
C LYS A 177 -11.47 -12.06 -17.48
N GLY A 178 -10.40 -12.45 -18.16
CA GLY A 178 -9.75 -11.63 -19.19
C GLY A 178 -9.08 -10.36 -18.63
N GLY A 179 -8.55 -10.42 -17.41
CA GLY A 179 -7.80 -9.31 -16.80
C GLY A 179 -8.50 -8.71 -15.58
N ASN A 180 -8.41 -7.39 -15.41
CA ASN A 180 -8.98 -6.70 -14.25
C ASN A 180 -10.39 -6.17 -14.57
N PRO A 181 -11.45 -6.64 -13.88
CA PRO A 181 -12.83 -6.21 -14.13
C PRO A 181 -13.23 -4.95 -13.36
N ASN A 182 -12.47 -4.53 -12.33
CA ASN A 182 -12.80 -3.36 -11.51
C ASN A 182 -11.98 -2.12 -11.88
N LEU A 183 -10.76 -2.31 -12.37
CA LEU A 183 -9.86 -1.24 -12.82
C LEU A 183 -9.27 -1.66 -14.17
N ARG A 184 -9.79 -1.11 -15.27
CA ARG A 184 -9.39 -1.50 -16.63
C ARG A 184 -8.98 -0.28 -17.43
N ILE A 185 -7.83 -0.35 -18.09
CA ILE A 185 -7.46 0.65 -19.09
C ILE A 185 -8.22 0.33 -20.37
N VAL A 186 -8.94 1.32 -20.90
CA VAL A 186 -9.65 1.24 -22.18
C VAL A 186 -9.24 2.41 -23.06
N VAL A 187 -9.16 2.18 -24.36
CA VAL A 187 -8.87 3.23 -25.35
C VAL A 187 -10.13 3.44 -26.18
N LYS A 188 -10.60 4.68 -26.27
CA LYS A 188 -11.75 5.09 -27.10
C LYS A 188 -11.36 6.32 -27.90
N GLU A 189 -11.58 6.29 -29.20
CA GLU A 189 -11.34 7.45 -30.08
C GLU A 189 -9.94 8.06 -29.92
N GLY A 190 -8.92 7.20 -29.77
CA GLY A 190 -7.52 7.61 -29.60
C GLY A 190 -7.16 8.16 -28.21
N SER A 191 -8.12 8.24 -27.29
CA SER A 191 -7.96 8.68 -25.89
C SER A 191 -8.01 7.50 -24.92
N SER A 192 -7.22 7.59 -23.84
CA SER A 192 -7.11 6.54 -22.83
C SER A 192 -7.96 6.87 -21.60
N PHE A 193 -8.65 5.86 -21.09
CA PHE A 193 -9.48 5.97 -19.89
C PHE A 193 -9.16 4.84 -18.92
N LEU A 194 -9.33 5.12 -17.63
CA LEU A 194 -9.47 4.10 -16.60
C LEU A 194 -10.96 3.87 -16.38
N GLU A 195 -11.44 2.70 -16.80
CA GLU A 195 -12.76 2.19 -16.44
C GLU A 195 -12.72 1.68 -14.99
N ILE A 196 -13.58 2.24 -14.14
CA ILE A 196 -13.68 1.92 -12.72
C ILE A 196 -15.06 1.37 -12.41
N SER A 197 -15.12 0.20 -11.78
CA SER A 197 -16.35 -0.31 -11.17
C SER A 197 -16.64 0.44 -9.87
N THR A 198 -17.80 1.08 -9.81
CA THR A 198 -18.25 1.91 -8.68
C THR A 198 -18.90 1.06 -7.58
N LEU A 199 -19.36 1.72 -6.51
CA LEU A 199 -20.18 1.09 -5.46
C LEU A 199 -21.65 0.96 -5.86
N GLU A 200 -22.09 1.75 -6.84
CA GLU A 200 -23.45 1.72 -7.34
C GLU A 200 -23.70 0.46 -8.17
N LYS A 201 -24.94 -0.01 -8.14
CA LYS A 201 -25.33 -1.24 -8.83
C LYS A 201 -26.57 -1.01 -9.69
N THR A 202 -26.60 -1.67 -10.83
CA THR A 202 -27.79 -1.73 -11.68
C THR A 202 -28.91 -2.53 -10.99
N LYS A 203 -30.13 -2.49 -11.55
CA LYS A 203 -31.25 -3.35 -11.14
C LYS A 203 -30.91 -4.85 -11.17
N THR A 204 -29.99 -5.24 -12.05
CA THR A 204 -29.46 -6.61 -12.18
C THR A 204 -28.26 -6.88 -11.28
N ASN A 205 -28.02 -6.04 -10.26
CA ASN A 205 -26.95 -6.15 -9.27
C ASN A 205 -25.52 -6.15 -9.88
N ARG A 206 -25.35 -5.52 -11.05
CA ARG A 206 -24.02 -5.33 -11.68
C ARG A 206 -23.45 -3.99 -11.26
N ALA A 207 -22.17 -3.95 -10.93
CA ALA A 207 -21.51 -2.68 -10.61
C ALA A 207 -21.59 -1.71 -11.81
N ILE A 208 -22.04 -0.49 -11.56
CA ILE A 208 -22.01 0.59 -12.55
C ILE A 208 -20.54 0.95 -12.80
N LYS A 209 -20.18 1.19 -14.05
CA LYS A 209 -18.82 1.52 -14.46
C LYS A 209 -18.75 2.94 -14.99
N VAL A 210 -17.68 3.63 -14.62
CA VAL A 210 -17.41 5.01 -15.06
C VAL A 210 -16.05 5.07 -15.74
N LEU A 211 -15.94 5.96 -16.73
CA LEU A 211 -14.69 6.20 -17.46
C LEU A 211 -14.03 7.46 -16.94
N MET A 212 -12.79 7.32 -16.52
CA MET A 212 -11.97 8.41 -16.01
C MET A 212 -10.86 8.70 -17.01
N PRO A 213 -10.72 9.91 -17.57
CA PRO A 213 -9.65 10.20 -18.50
C PRO A 213 -8.29 10.01 -17.82
N ILE A 214 -7.39 9.30 -18.50
CA ILE A 214 -6.02 9.11 -18.03
C ILE A 214 -5.00 9.54 -19.06
N TYR A 215 -3.96 10.20 -18.59
CA TYR A 215 -2.74 10.38 -19.32
C TYR A 215 -1.79 9.21 -19.07
N LEU A 216 -1.44 8.51 -20.15
CA LEU A 216 -0.41 7.48 -20.16
C LEU A 216 0.90 8.11 -20.67
N PRO A 217 1.92 8.31 -19.81
CA PRO A 217 3.16 8.93 -20.22
C PRO A 217 3.87 8.05 -21.24
N GLN A 218 4.13 8.63 -22.41
CA GLN A 218 4.89 8.01 -23.47
C GLN A 218 6.35 8.44 -23.33
N LYS A 219 7.23 7.49 -22.98
CA LYS A 219 8.67 7.79 -22.91
C LYS A 219 9.30 7.50 -24.26
N LEU A 220 9.71 8.52 -25.00
CA LEU A 220 10.52 8.31 -26.22
C LEU A 220 11.89 7.72 -25.85
N SER A 221 12.32 6.72 -26.60
CA SER A 221 13.67 6.19 -26.58
C SER A 221 14.63 7.25 -27.07
N LYS A 222 15.61 7.60 -26.23
CA LYS A 222 16.69 8.52 -26.63
C LYS A 222 17.55 7.98 -27.79
N LYS A 223 17.62 6.65 -27.95
CA LYS A 223 18.43 6.02 -29.01
C LYS A 223 17.69 5.91 -30.35
N THR A 224 16.38 5.66 -30.32
CA THR A 224 15.63 5.32 -31.54
C THR A 224 14.56 6.35 -31.90
N GLY A 225 14.31 7.35 -31.05
CA GLY A 225 13.22 8.31 -31.23
C GLY A 225 11.82 7.70 -31.13
N LYS A 226 11.69 6.37 -30.94
CA LYS A 226 10.41 5.65 -30.83
C LYS A 226 9.93 5.64 -29.38
N VAL A 227 8.63 5.68 -29.14
CA VAL A 227 8.07 5.49 -27.78
C VAL A 227 8.52 4.12 -27.25
N ASN A 228 9.23 4.10 -26.12
CA ASN A 228 9.49 2.90 -25.33
C ASN A 228 8.15 2.43 -24.74
N GLY A 229 7.54 1.45 -25.39
CA GLY A 229 6.22 0.93 -25.09
C GLY A 229 5.50 0.54 -26.38
N ILE A 230 4.46 -0.27 -26.28
CA ILE A 230 3.66 -0.67 -27.44
C ILE A 230 2.93 0.57 -27.98
N HIS A 231 3.07 0.84 -29.28
CA HIS A 231 2.43 1.96 -29.96
C HIS A 231 0.95 1.61 -30.23
N TYR A 232 0.11 1.66 -29.20
CA TYR A 232 -1.29 1.20 -29.21
C TYR A 232 -2.23 1.90 -30.20
N ARG A 233 -1.78 2.98 -30.87
CA ARG A 233 -2.48 3.61 -32.01
C ARG A 233 -2.16 2.98 -33.38
N LYS A 234 -1.28 1.97 -33.42
CA LYS A 234 -0.90 1.20 -34.62
C LYS A 234 -1.28 -0.29 -34.50
N LEU A 235 -2.15 -0.63 -33.55
CA LEU A 235 -2.81 -1.93 -33.45
C LEU A 235 -4.27 -1.78 -33.87
#